data_AF-A0A1G2YKF1-F1
#
_entry.id   AF-A0A1G2YKF1-F1
#
_cell.length_a   1.000
_cell.length_b   1.000
_cell.length_c   1.000
_cell.angle_alpha   90.00
_cell.angle_beta   90.00
_cell.angle_gamma   90.00
#
_symmetry.space_group_name_H-M   'P 1'
#
loop_
_entity.id
_entity.type
_entity.pdbx_description
1 polymer ?
#
loop_
_entity_poly.entity_id
_entity_poly.type
_entity_poly.pdbx_seq_one_letter_code
_entity_poly.pdbx_strand_id
1 'polypeptide(L)'
;MERKFENLEDEISDLKQELENFQQEKERVRAIIGKIGGVPKFQTKLINIIFIIIILFSVVISLIGDDKVRLLMIELAAVTLSAKIIYMIHLQMRINHFQFWILSSIEWRINETIKHLKQLKQASSS
;
A
#
# COMPACT_ATOMS: atom_id res chain seq x y z
N MET A 1 5.50 27.47 42.92
CA MET A 1 6.23 26.41 42.19
C MET A 1 5.23 25.38 41.65
N GLU A 2 4.19 25.02 42.43
CA GLU A 2 3.09 24.12 42.03
C GLU A 2 2.32 24.55 40.75
N ARG A 3 1.91 25.82 40.60
CA ARG A 3 1.18 26.27 39.39
C ARG A 3 1.92 26.11 38.06
N LYS A 4 3.25 26.02 38.08
CA LYS A 4 4.07 25.82 36.86
C LYS A 4 4.13 24.34 36.48
N PHE A 5 4.03 23.44 37.45
CA PHE A 5 3.95 21.99 37.22
C PHE A 5 2.57 21.60 36.70
N GLU A 6 1.51 22.17 37.29
CA GLU A 6 0.12 21.96 36.86
C GLU A 6 -0.08 22.38 35.38
N ASN A 7 0.40 23.57 34.99
CA ASN A 7 0.33 24.03 33.60
C ASN A 7 1.19 23.20 32.62
N LEU A 8 2.27 22.58 33.10
CA LEU A 8 3.12 21.71 32.27
C LEU A 8 2.49 20.33 32.09
N GLU A 9 1.81 19.81 33.12
CA GLU A 9 1.03 18.58 33.05
C GLU A 9 -0.18 18.72 32.13
N ASP A 10 -0.85 19.88 32.15
CA ASP A 10 -1.94 20.19 31.22
C ASP A 10 -1.45 20.27 29.76
N GLU A 11 -0.33 20.97 29.50
CA GLU A 11 0.27 21.02 28.15
C GLU A 11 0.71 19.62 27.67
N ILE A 12 1.31 18.81 28.55
CA ILE A 12 1.70 17.43 28.21
C ILE A 12 0.47 16.57 27.93
N SER A 13 -0.61 16.75 28.67
CA SER A 13 -1.89 16.06 28.46
C SER A 13 -2.49 16.42 27.09
N ASP A 14 -2.54 17.70 26.76
CA ASP A 14 -3.07 18.19 25.49
C ASP A 14 -2.25 17.68 24.29
N LEU A 15 -0.92 17.74 24.38
CA LEU A 15 -0.03 17.17 23.34
C LEU A 15 -0.25 15.66 23.16
N LYS A 16 -0.50 14.94 24.24
CA LYS A 16 -0.73 13.49 24.20
C LYS A 16 -2.07 13.17 23.53
N GLN A 17 -3.09 13.97 23.80
CA GLN A 17 -4.41 13.84 23.20
C GLN A 17 -4.41 14.19 21.71
N GLU A 18 -3.68 15.24 21.31
CA GLU A 18 -3.43 15.52 19.88
C GLU A 18 -2.69 14.38 19.20
N LEU A 19 -1.64 13.83 19.84
CA LEU A 19 -0.87 12.72 19.27
C LEU A 19 -1.75 11.47 19.05
N GLU A 20 -2.64 11.17 19.98
CA GLU A 20 -3.57 10.04 19.89
C GLU A 20 -4.60 10.24 18.76
N ASN A 21 -5.13 11.46 18.62
CA ASN A 21 -5.99 11.83 17.49
C ASN A 21 -5.25 11.70 16.15
N PHE A 22 -4.00 12.17 16.06
CA PHE A 22 -3.16 12.01 14.88
C PHE A 22 -2.91 10.54 14.53
N GLN A 23 -2.70 9.68 15.53
CA GLN A 23 -2.52 8.25 15.30
C GLN A 23 -3.79 7.61 14.74
N GLN A 24 -4.97 7.92 15.30
CA GLN A 24 -6.24 7.42 14.78
C GLN A 24 -6.52 7.88 13.35
N GLU A 25 -6.24 9.15 13.04
CA GLU A 25 -6.46 9.69 11.70
C GLU A 25 -5.49 9.06 10.69
N LYS A 26 -4.22 8.89 11.07
CA LYS A 26 -3.22 8.16 10.29
C LYS A 26 -3.66 6.72 10.02
N GLU A 27 -4.28 6.07 10.99
CA GLU A 27 -4.73 4.69 10.86
C GLU A 27 -5.99 4.56 9.97
N ARG A 28 -6.91 5.52 10.05
CA ARG A 28 -8.05 5.64 9.10
C ARG A 28 -7.57 5.90 7.68
N VAL A 29 -6.62 6.82 7.49
CA VAL A 29 -6.02 7.11 6.19
C VAL A 29 -5.31 5.87 5.65
N ARG A 30 -4.54 5.16 6.48
CA ARG A 30 -3.93 3.87 6.11
C ARG A 30 -4.98 2.83 5.72
N ALA A 31 -6.10 2.74 6.43
CA ALA A 31 -7.17 1.79 6.12
C ALA A 31 -7.88 2.13 4.79
N ILE A 32 -8.11 3.42 4.50
CA ILE A 32 -8.67 3.89 3.23
C ILE A 32 -7.69 3.59 2.09
N ILE A 33 -6.40 3.93 2.26
CA ILE A 33 -5.34 3.61 1.30
C ILE A 33 -5.24 2.10 1.11
N GLY A 34 -5.34 1.31 2.18
CA GLY A 34 -5.36 -0.15 2.12
C GLY A 34 -6.58 -0.71 1.38
N LYS A 35 -7.74 -0.08 1.50
CA LYS A 35 -8.96 -0.45 0.75
C LYS A 35 -8.81 -0.20 -0.75
N ILE A 36 -8.09 0.85 -1.14
CA ILE A 36 -7.90 1.25 -2.55
C ILE A 36 -6.72 0.50 -3.18
N GLY A 37 -5.66 0.30 -2.39
CA GLY A 37 -4.49 -0.49 -2.73
C GLY A 37 -4.69 -2.00 -2.67
N GLY A 38 -5.87 -2.47 -2.25
CA GLY A 38 -6.13 -3.90 -2.03
C GLY A 38 -5.15 -4.48 -1.02
N VAL A 39 -5.43 -4.30 0.29
CA VAL A 39 -4.76 -5.08 1.34
C VAL A 39 -4.76 -6.53 0.88
N PRO A 40 -3.61 -7.23 0.82
CA PRO A 40 -3.57 -8.61 0.36
C PRO A 40 -4.50 -9.44 1.23
N LYS A 41 -5.74 -9.61 0.76
CA LYS A 41 -6.79 -10.33 1.45
C LYS A 41 -6.36 -11.79 1.52
N PHE A 42 -6.94 -12.54 2.45
CA PHE A 42 -6.82 -14.01 2.48
C PHE A 42 -7.00 -14.66 1.10
N GLN A 43 -7.80 -14.06 0.22
CA GLN A 43 -8.00 -14.51 -1.16
C GLN A 43 -6.74 -14.44 -2.03
N THR A 44 -5.87 -13.41 -1.91
CA THR A 44 -4.62 -13.38 -2.69
C THR A 44 -3.63 -14.42 -2.17
N LYS A 45 -3.57 -14.65 -0.85
CA LYS A 45 -2.81 -15.78 -0.27
C LYS A 45 -3.34 -17.12 -0.79
N LEU A 46 -4.66 -17.32 -0.81
CA LEU A 46 -5.30 -18.54 -1.30
C LEU A 46 -4.98 -18.79 -2.79
N ILE A 47 -5.11 -17.76 -3.62
CA ILE A 47 -4.78 -17.80 -5.05
C ILE A 47 -3.29 -18.11 -5.26
N ASN A 48 -2.39 -17.64 -4.38
CA ASN A 48 -0.98 -17.97 -4.45
C ASN A 48 -0.69 -19.44 -4.07
N ILE A 49 -1.33 -19.93 -3.01
CA ILE A 49 -1.21 -21.33 -2.58
C ILE A 49 -1.72 -22.28 -3.67
N ILE A 50 -2.89 -22.01 -4.24
CA ILE A 50 -3.45 -22.80 -5.36
C ILE A 50 -2.47 -22.83 -6.53
N PHE A 51 -1.82 -21.71 -6.83
CA PHE A 51 -0.86 -21.62 -7.92
C PHE A 51 0.39 -22.46 -7.68
N ILE A 52 0.92 -22.44 -6.45
CA ILE A 52 2.04 -23.28 -6.05
C ILE A 52 1.65 -24.75 -6.19
N ILE A 53 0.45 -25.14 -5.75
CA ILE A 53 -0.06 -26.51 -5.89
C ILE A 53 -0.13 -26.92 -7.36
N ILE A 54 -0.67 -26.06 -8.24
CA ILE A 54 -0.76 -26.34 -9.69
C ILE A 54 0.63 -26.53 -10.31
N ILE A 55 1.60 -25.67 -9.98
CA ILE A 55 2.98 -25.80 -10.48
C ILE A 55 3.60 -27.10 -9.97
N LEU A 56 3.47 -27.40 -8.67
CA LEU A 56 4.03 -28.60 -8.07
C LEU A 56 3.43 -29.86 -8.72
N PHE A 57 2.12 -29.86 -8.93
CA PHE A 57 1.40 -30.96 -9.56
C PHE A 57 1.81 -31.15 -11.03
N SER A 58 1.97 -30.05 -11.77
CA SER A 58 2.47 -30.07 -13.15
C SER A 58 3.87 -30.68 -13.23
N VAL A 59 4.75 -30.35 -12.28
CA VAL A 59 6.11 -30.92 -12.21
C VAL A 59 6.07 -32.41 -11.86
N VAL A 60 5.23 -32.83 -10.91
CA VAL A 60 5.09 -34.24 -10.53
C VAL A 60 4.56 -35.09 -11.70
N ILE A 61 3.52 -34.63 -12.39
CA ILE A 61 3.00 -35.32 -13.60
C ILE A 61 4.07 -35.37 -14.69
N SER A 62 4.83 -34.30 -14.86
CA SER A 62 5.91 -34.23 -15.83
C SER A 62 7.07 -35.20 -15.56
N LEU A 63 7.26 -35.65 -14.31
CA LEU A 63 8.29 -36.63 -13.95
C LEU A 63 7.83 -38.08 -14.21
N ILE A 64 6.53 -38.33 -14.16
CA ILE A 64 5.93 -39.66 -14.32
C ILE A 64 5.46 -39.89 -15.77
N GLY A 65 5.14 -38.81 -16.49
CA GLY A 65 4.64 -38.84 -17.85
C GLY A 65 5.70 -39.02 -18.92
N ASP A 66 5.30 -39.63 -20.03
CA ASP A 66 6.11 -39.85 -21.23
C ASP A 66 6.60 -38.53 -21.85
N ASP A 67 7.60 -38.59 -22.73
CA ASP A 67 8.32 -37.39 -23.25
C ASP A 67 7.38 -36.33 -23.88
N LYS A 68 6.32 -36.77 -24.55
CA LYS A 68 5.28 -35.87 -25.10
C LYS A 68 4.45 -35.17 -24.01
N VAL A 69 4.10 -35.89 -22.95
CA VAL A 69 3.30 -35.36 -21.83
C VAL A 69 4.13 -34.37 -21.03
N ARG A 70 5.43 -34.66 -20.85
CA ARG A 70 6.38 -33.75 -20.21
C ARG A 70 6.47 -32.40 -20.93
N LEU A 71 6.64 -32.38 -22.25
CA LEU A 71 6.70 -31.14 -23.03
C LEU A 71 5.40 -30.33 -22.91
N LEU A 72 4.24 -30.99 -23.07
CA LEU A 72 2.94 -30.32 -22.96
C LEU A 72 2.69 -29.74 -21.56
N MET A 73 3.10 -30.44 -20.50
CA MET A 73 2.93 -29.96 -19.12
C MET A 73 3.83 -28.75 -18.82
N ILE A 74 5.05 -28.72 -19.35
CA ILE A 74 5.95 -27.56 -19.20
C ILE A 74 5.37 -26.34 -19.93
N GLU A 75 4.84 -26.50 -21.14
CA GLU A 75 4.18 -25.42 -21.86
C GLU A 75 2.94 -24.91 -21.12
N LEU A 76 2.10 -25.82 -20.61
CA LEU A 76 0.91 -25.47 -19.82
C LEU A 76 1.28 -24.70 -18.55
N ALA A 77 2.33 -25.13 -17.85
CA ALA A 77 2.84 -24.44 -16.67
C ALA A 77 3.35 -23.03 -17.01
N ALA A 78 4.08 -22.89 -18.11
CA ALA A 78 4.60 -21.59 -18.59
C ALA A 78 3.46 -20.62 -18.96
N VAL A 79 2.44 -21.09 -19.69
CA VAL A 79 1.25 -20.29 -20.04
C VAL A 79 0.47 -19.88 -18.79
N THR A 80 0.28 -20.81 -17.85
CA THR A 80 -0.43 -20.53 -16.61
C THR A 80 0.32 -19.46 -15.81
N LEU A 81 1.65 -19.61 -15.67
CA LEU A 81 2.51 -18.66 -14.98
C LEU A 81 2.49 -17.27 -15.63
N SER A 82 2.53 -17.18 -16.96
CA SER A 82 2.47 -15.90 -17.65
C SER A 82 1.12 -15.20 -17.44
N ALA A 83 0.00 -15.93 -17.51
CA ALA A 83 -1.32 -15.39 -17.24
C ALA A 83 -1.44 -14.84 -15.80
N LYS A 84 -0.85 -15.53 -14.81
CA LYS A 84 -0.78 -15.07 -13.42
C LYS A 84 0.02 -13.79 -13.25
N ILE A 85 1.16 -13.67 -13.93
CA ILE A 85 1.98 -12.45 -13.91
C ILE A 85 1.18 -11.28 -14.49
N ILE A 86 0.52 -11.47 -15.64
CA ILE A 86 -0.33 -10.45 -16.26
C ILE A 86 -1.46 -10.03 -15.31
N TYR A 87 -2.13 -10.99 -14.66
CA TYR A 87 -3.16 -10.71 -13.67
C TYR A 87 -2.62 -9.89 -12.49
N MET A 88 -1.42 -10.23 -11.99
CA MET A 88 -0.80 -9.50 -10.88
C MET A 88 -0.44 -8.07 -11.27
N ILE A 89 0.13 -7.86 -12.47
CA ILE A 89 0.45 -6.54 -13.01
C ILE A 89 -0.83 -5.70 -13.17
N HIS A 90 -1.90 -6.29 -13.70
CA HIS A 90 -3.17 -5.59 -13.86
C HIS A 90 -3.75 -5.14 -12.51
N LEU A 91 -3.64 -5.97 -11.47
CA LEU A 91 -4.07 -5.61 -10.13
C LEU A 91 -3.19 -4.51 -9.52
N GLN A 92 -1.88 -4.53 -9.78
CA GLN A 92 -0.93 -3.52 -9.31
C GLN A 92 -1.13 -2.14 -9.95
N MET A 93 -1.55 -2.07 -11.23
CA MET A 93 -1.74 -0.80 -11.96
C MET A 93 -2.71 0.15 -11.27
N ARG A 94 -3.80 -0.37 -10.69
CA ARG A 94 -4.80 0.44 -9.97
C ARG A 94 -4.21 1.09 -8.72
N ILE A 95 -3.36 0.35 -8.01
CA ILE A 95 -2.68 0.80 -6.78
C ILE A 95 -1.67 1.90 -7.13
N ASN A 96 -0.85 1.68 -8.15
CA ASN A 96 0.14 2.65 -8.58
C ASN A 96 -0.50 3.96 -9.05
N HIS A 97 -1.61 3.89 -9.80
CA HIS A 97 -2.33 5.09 -10.21
C HIS A 97 -2.89 5.87 -9.01
N PHE A 98 -3.42 5.16 -8.01
CA PHE A 98 -3.89 5.79 -6.78
C PHE A 98 -2.76 6.41 -5.96
N GLN A 99 -1.63 5.71 -5.80
CA GLN A 99 -0.44 6.25 -5.13
C GLN A 99 0.06 7.52 -5.81
N PHE A 100 0.11 7.51 -7.15
CA PHE A 100 0.47 8.67 -7.95
C PHE A 100 -0.50 9.83 -7.70
N TRP A 101 -1.81 9.59 -7.74
CA TRP A 101 -2.82 10.62 -7.53
C TRP A 101 -2.72 11.27 -6.14
N ILE A 102 -2.50 10.48 -5.09
CA ILE A 102 -2.29 10.99 -3.73
C ILE A 102 -1.01 11.82 -3.65
N LEU A 103 0.09 11.34 -4.23
CA LEU A 103 1.37 12.07 -4.23
C LEU A 103 1.22 13.44 -4.91
N SER A 104 0.57 13.49 -6.08
CA SER A 104 0.30 14.76 -6.78
C SER A 104 -0.60 15.70 -5.97
N SER A 105 -1.60 15.18 -5.27
CA SER A 105 -2.46 15.99 -4.40
C SER A 105 -1.68 16.59 -3.21
N ILE A 106 -0.80 15.80 -2.60
CA ILE A 106 0.07 16.27 -1.50
C ILE A 106 1.07 17.30 -2.02
N GLU A 107 1.72 17.04 -3.16
CA GLU A 107 2.67 17.96 -3.78
C GLU A 107 2.02 19.32 -4.08
N TRP A 108 0.82 19.31 -4.66
CA TRP A 108 0.06 20.53 -4.93
C TRP A 108 -0.25 21.31 -3.64
N ARG A 109 -0.74 20.63 -2.59
CA ARG A 109 -1.10 21.28 -1.32
C ARG A 109 0.09 21.83 -0.56
N ILE A 110 1.24 21.13 -0.60
CA ILE A 110 2.50 21.64 -0.04
C ILE A 110 2.93 22.91 -0.80
N ASN A 111 2.87 22.89 -2.13
CA ASN A 111 3.26 24.04 -2.94
C ASN A 111 2.38 25.26 -2.67
N GLU A 112 1.07 25.07 -2.50
CA GLU A 112 0.14 26.14 -2.12
C GLU A 112 0.45 26.71 -0.74
N THR A 113 0.71 25.85 0.25
CA THR A 113 1.10 26.26 1.60
C THR A 113 2.39 27.10 1.57
N ILE A 114 3.39 26.70 0.77
CA ILE A 114 4.63 27.46 0.58
C ILE A 114 4.35 28.84 -0.03
N LYS A 115 3.42 28.96 -0.98
CA LYS A 115 3.02 30.26 -1.55
C LYS A 115 2.39 31.16 -0.50
N HIS A 116 1.47 30.64 0.31
CA HIS A 116 0.86 31.41 1.41
C HIS A 116 1.89 31.86 2.45
N LEU A 117 2.83 30.98 2.83
CA LEU A 117 3.92 31.34 3.73
C LEU A 117 4.80 32.47 3.17
N LYS A 118 5.12 32.45 1.86
CA LYS A 118 5.88 33.52 1.22
C LYS A 118 5.13 34.85 1.22
N GLN A 119 3.83 34.83 0.94
CA GLN A 119 2.98 36.03 0.97
C GLN A 119 2.89 36.63 2.38
N LEU A 120 2.69 35.80 3.40
CA LEU A 120 2.69 36.23 4.79
C LEU A 120 4.04 36.84 5.21
N LYS A 121 5.15 36.21 4.82
CA LYS A 121 6.49 36.74 5.09
C LYS A 121 6.74 38.10 4.42
N GLN A 122 6.24 38.32 3.20
CA GLN A 122 6.34 39.62 2.52
C GLN A 122 5.45 40.68 3.17
N ALA A 123 4.24 40.32 3.59
CA ALA A 123 3.32 41.21 4.29
C ALA A 123 3.81 41.60 5.70
N SER A 124 4.61 40.76 6.36
CA SER A 124 5.21 41.08 7.66
C SER A 124 6.56 41.82 7.56
N SER A 125 7.15 41.94 6.36
CA SER A 125 8.42 42.64 6.13
C SER A 125 8.28 43.97 5.41
N SER A 126 7.03 44.41 5.15
CA SER A 126 6.67 45.76 4.69
C SER A 126 5.96 46.49 5.81
#